data_AF-A0A395V694-F1
#
_entry.id   AF-A0A395V694-F1
#
_cell.length_a   1.000
_cell.length_b   1.000
_cell.length_c   1.000
_cell.angle_alpha   90.00
_cell.angle_beta   90.00
_cell.angle_gamma   90.00
#
_symmetry.space_group_name_H-M   'P 1'
#
loop_
_entity.id
_entity.type
_entity.pdbx_description
1 polymer ?
#
loop_
_entity_poly.entity_id
_entity_poly.type
_entity_poly.pdbx_seq_one_letter_code
_entity_poly.pdbx_strand_id
1 'polypeptide(L)'
;MKREDELLKELTDMIKETKKGQLKWKLTCKTTEYNDEAVKPTVTEDGITWTVDECYVSYECTYKGSDFVMITYEMIHTAGDKRQTTNLVFLPPLGIRYFDISTLLPYSVPASNILTYEIHTLWLLLLEMYKNDNTSVELDASAGELIIEE
;
A
#
# COMPACT_ATOMS: atom_id res chain seq x y z
N MET A 1 15.86 2.74 11.19
CA MET A 1 16.32 1.42 11.63
C MET A 1 15.41 0.81 12.69
N LYS A 2 15.37 1.25 13.96
CA LYS A 2 14.54 0.56 15.00
C LYS A 2 13.08 0.28 14.59
N ARG A 3 12.39 1.27 14.02
CA ARG A 3 10.98 1.15 13.61
C ARG A 3 10.75 0.22 12.41
N GLU A 4 11.74 0.07 11.55
CA GLU A 4 11.68 -0.83 10.39
C GLU A 4 11.87 -2.28 10.82
N ASP A 5 12.91 -2.56 11.63
CA ASP A 5 13.20 -3.91 12.13
C ASP A 5 12.05 -4.46 12.99
N GLU A 6 11.44 -3.59 13.81
CA GLU A 6 10.24 -3.89 14.60
C GLU A 6 9.05 -4.25 13.69
N LEU A 7 8.76 -3.42 12.69
CA LEU A 7 7.68 -3.67 11.74
C LEU A 7 7.91 -4.98 10.95
N LEU A 8 9.13 -5.21 10.46
CA LEU A 8 9.47 -6.42 9.73
C LEU A 8 9.22 -7.67 10.57
N LYS A 9 9.64 -7.65 11.84
CA LYS A 9 9.41 -8.75 12.77
C LYS A 9 7.91 -8.97 13.03
N GLU A 10 7.16 -7.89 13.26
CA GLU A 10 5.72 -7.97 13.49
C GLU A 10 4.98 -8.51 12.27
N LEU A 11 5.27 -8.00 11.07
CA LEU A 11 4.69 -8.50 9.81
C LEU A 11 5.00 -9.97 9.57
N THR A 12 6.24 -10.39 9.81
CA THR A 12 6.65 -11.80 9.67
C THR A 12 5.79 -12.72 10.56
N ASP A 13 5.50 -12.30 11.80
CA ASP A 13 4.67 -13.07 12.72
C ASP A 13 3.19 -12.98 12.36
N MET A 14 2.69 -11.79 12.01
CA MET A 14 1.31 -11.59 11.55
C MET A 14 0.99 -12.41 10.30
N ILE A 15 1.93 -12.54 9.35
CA ILE A 15 1.77 -13.39 8.16
C ILE A 15 1.60 -14.86 8.58
N LYS A 16 2.36 -15.35 9.56
CA LYS A 16 2.21 -16.73 10.06
C LYS A 16 0.84 -16.95 10.72
N GLU A 17 0.34 -15.98 11.47
CA GLU A 17 -0.98 -16.05 12.10
C GLU A 17 -2.11 -15.92 11.07
N THR A 18 -1.92 -15.08 10.05
CA THR A 18 -2.85 -14.93 8.92
C THR A 18 -2.99 -16.23 8.14
N LYS A 19 -1.88 -16.94 7.87
CA LYS A 19 -1.88 -18.28 7.24
C LYS A 19 -2.66 -19.32 8.05
N LYS A 20 -2.81 -19.12 9.37
CA LYS A 20 -3.62 -19.98 10.26
C LYS A 20 -5.08 -19.51 10.37
N GLY A 21 -5.47 -18.43 9.69
CA GLY A 21 -6.80 -17.83 9.79
C GLY A 21 -7.07 -17.12 11.12
N GLN A 22 -6.02 -16.75 11.87
CA GLN A 22 -6.14 -16.19 13.22
C GLN A 22 -6.30 -14.66 13.24
N LEU A 23 -5.98 -13.98 12.14
CA LEU A 23 -6.14 -12.54 11.99
C LEU A 23 -7.25 -12.23 11.00
N LYS A 24 -8.10 -11.27 11.39
CA LYS A 24 -9.10 -10.67 10.51
C LYS A 24 -8.55 -9.35 9.99
N TRP A 25 -8.49 -9.25 8.67
CA TRP A 25 -7.92 -8.11 7.99
C TRP A 25 -9.01 -7.28 7.33
N LYS A 26 -8.82 -5.96 7.39
CA LYS A 26 -9.49 -5.01 6.53
C LYS A 26 -8.45 -4.36 5.62
N LEU A 27 -8.73 -4.40 4.33
CA LEU A 27 -7.97 -3.77 3.27
C LEU A 27 -8.81 -2.63 2.69
N THR A 28 -8.21 -1.45 2.60
CA THR A 28 -8.78 -0.33 1.84
C THR A 28 -7.78 0.05 0.76
N CYS A 29 -8.21 0.05 -0.50
CA CYS A 29 -7.39 0.38 -1.66
C CYS A 29 -7.96 1.61 -2.38
N LYS A 30 -7.07 2.53 -2.77
CA LYS A 30 -7.41 3.66 -3.64
C LYS A 30 -6.34 3.79 -4.70
N THR A 31 -6.71 3.63 -5.97
CA THR A 31 -5.76 3.64 -7.08
C THR A 31 -6.29 4.43 -8.27
N THR A 32 -5.41 5.10 -9.00
CA THR A 32 -5.74 5.76 -10.28
C THR A 32 -5.47 4.88 -11.48
N GLU A 33 -4.87 3.69 -11.32
CA GLU A 33 -4.45 2.84 -12.44
C GLU A 33 -5.59 2.49 -13.40
N TYR A 34 -6.84 2.43 -12.90
CA TYR A 34 -8.05 2.13 -13.67
C TYR A 34 -8.83 3.37 -14.14
N ASN A 35 -8.32 4.57 -13.88
CA ASN A 35 -8.91 5.81 -14.39
C ASN A 35 -8.73 5.89 -15.92
N ASP A 36 -9.58 6.70 -16.56
CA ASP A 36 -9.45 6.99 -17.99
C ASP A 36 -8.08 7.62 -18.28
N GLU A 37 -7.38 7.14 -19.32
CA GLU A 37 -6.07 7.65 -19.71
C GLU A 37 -6.09 9.17 -19.98
N ALA A 38 -7.23 9.71 -20.45
CA ALA A 38 -7.39 11.13 -20.75
C ALA A 38 -7.37 12.04 -19.51
N VAL A 39 -7.56 11.49 -18.31
CA VAL A 39 -7.56 12.25 -17.05
C VAL A 39 -6.30 12.01 -16.21
N LYS A 40 -5.42 11.09 -16.63
CA LYS A 40 -4.20 10.79 -15.89
C LYS A 40 -3.16 11.90 -16.09
N PRO A 41 -2.48 12.35 -15.03
CA PRO A 41 -1.44 13.34 -15.17
C PRO A 41 -0.24 12.75 -15.91
N THR A 42 0.51 13.62 -16.58
CA THR A 42 1.76 13.25 -17.24
C THR A 42 2.89 14.17 -16.78
N VAL A 43 4.10 13.61 -16.69
CA VAL A 43 5.32 14.33 -16.31
C VAL A 43 6.37 14.07 -17.39
N THR A 44 7.11 15.11 -17.80
CA THR A 44 8.20 14.96 -18.77
C THR A 44 9.56 15.10 -18.08
N GLU A 45 10.31 14.00 -18.05
CA GLU A 45 11.65 13.92 -17.44
C GLU A 45 12.62 13.32 -18.46
N ASP A 46 13.79 13.95 -18.62
CA ASP A 46 14.83 13.52 -19.57
C ASP A 46 14.33 13.27 -21.01
N GLY A 47 13.31 14.03 -21.43
CA GLY A 47 12.69 13.93 -22.76
C GLY A 47 11.73 12.73 -22.92
N ILE A 48 11.37 12.05 -21.83
CA ILE A 48 10.37 10.98 -21.79
C ILE A 48 9.12 11.52 -21.09
N THR A 49 7.98 11.43 -21.75
CA THR A 49 6.67 11.71 -21.11
C THR A 49 6.16 10.43 -20.45
N TRP A 50 5.97 10.51 -19.14
CA TRP A 50 5.46 9.45 -18.29
C TRP A 50 4.02 9.73 -17.92
N THR A 51 3.14 8.74 -18.08
CA THR A 51 1.85 8.73 -17.41
C THR A 51 2.07 8.32 -15.96
N VAL A 52 1.50 9.08 -15.03
CA VAL A 52 1.69 8.84 -13.60
C VAL A 52 0.39 8.33 -12.99
N ASP A 53 0.51 7.23 -12.26
CA ASP A 53 -0.53 6.64 -11.44
C ASP A 53 -0.08 6.58 -9.98
N GLU A 54 -1.06 6.49 -9.08
CA GLU A 54 -0.81 6.19 -7.68
C GLU A 54 -1.70 5.07 -7.16
N CYS A 55 -1.20 4.38 -6.13
CA CYS A 55 -1.93 3.34 -5.42
C CYS A 55 -1.64 3.41 -3.92
N TYR A 56 -2.70 3.60 -3.12
CA TYR A 56 -2.66 3.43 -1.68
C TYR A 56 -3.30 2.13 -1.28
N VAL A 57 -2.70 1.44 -0.30
CA VAL A 57 -3.31 0.28 0.36
C VAL A 57 -3.15 0.43 1.86
N SER A 58 -4.26 0.42 2.59
CA SER A 58 -4.29 0.31 4.05
C SER A 58 -4.50 -1.14 4.46
N TYR A 59 -3.68 -1.60 5.42
CA TYR A 59 -3.73 -2.90 6.05
C TYR A 59 -4.08 -2.72 7.51
N GLU A 60 -5.27 -3.18 7.90
CA GLU A 60 -5.75 -3.05 9.28
C GLU A 60 -6.08 -4.42 9.88
N CYS A 61 -5.69 -4.64 11.13
CA CYS A 61 -6.16 -5.76 11.94
C CYS A 61 -6.01 -5.44 13.43
N THR A 62 -6.60 -6.25 14.30
CA THR A 62 -6.25 -6.26 15.72
C THR A 62 -5.22 -7.36 15.95
N TYR A 63 -4.01 -6.98 16.37
CA TYR A 63 -2.91 -7.90 16.66
C TYR A 63 -2.48 -7.77 18.12
N LYS A 64 -2.42 -8.89 18.84
CA LYS A 64 -2.06 -8.94 20.28
C LYS A 64 -2.85 -7.95 21.16
N GLY A 65 -4.13 -7.74 20.82
CA GLY A 65 -5.04 -6.86 21.57
C GLY A 65 -4.85 -5.36 21.31
N SER A 66 -4.05 -4.98 20.31
CA SER A 66 -3.91 -3.61 19.85
C SER A 66 -4.27 -3.50 18.37
N ASP A 67 -4.85 -2.37 17.97
CA ASP A 67 -5.13 -2.11 16.57
C ASP A 67 -3.83 -1.79 15.83
N PHE A 68 -3.64 -2.45 14.70
CA PHE A 68 -2.54 -2.27 13.78
C PHE A 68 -3.04 -1.61 12.51
N VAL A 69 -2.32 -0.58 12.05
CA VAL A 69 -2.57 0.08 10.77
C VAL A 69 -1.23 0.33 10.09
N MET A 70 -1.11 -0.17 8.86
CA MET A 70 -0.01 0.14 7.95
C MET A 70 -0.61 0.63 6.64
N ILE A 71 -0.02 1.68 6.07
CA ILE A 71 -0.40 2.17 4.75
C ILE A 71 0.80 2.09 3.82
N THR A 72 0.61 1.54 2.64
CA THR A 72 1.60 1.59 1.56
C THR A 72 1.14 2.56 0.50
N TYR A 73 2.10 3.26 -0.11
CA TYR A 73 1.88 4.10 -1.26
C TYR A 73 2.84 3.69 -2.37
N GLU A 74 2.32 3.54 -3.58
CA GLU A 74 3.11 3.35 -4.79
C GLU A 74 2.79 4.46 -5.78
N MET A 75 3.81 5.19 -6.22
CA MET A 75 3.75 6.06 -7.40
C MET A 75 4.31 5.30 -8.59
N ILE A 76 3.57 5.26 -9.70
CA ILE A 76 3.85 4.43 -10.87
C ILE A 76 4.00 5.34 -12.08
N HIS A 77 5.19 5.40 -12.66
CA HIS A 77 5.46 6.08 -13.92
C HIS A 77 5.50 5.04 -15.04
N THR A 78 4.68 5.24 -16.07
CA THR A 78 4.62 4.36 -17.24
C THR A 78 4.86 5.14 -18.52
N ALA A 79 5.77 4.67 -19.37
CA ALA A 79 6.05 5.25 -20.68
C ALA A 79 6.30 4.13 -21.71
N GLY A 80 5.25 3.72 -22.43
CA GLY A 80 5.27 2.54 -23.29
C GLY A 80 5.62 1.29 -22.47
N ASP A 81 6.71 0.61 -22.83
CA ASP A 81 7.19 -0.58 -22.10
C ASP A 81 8.02 -0.25 -20.84
N LYS A 82 8.32 1.02 -20.58
CA LYS A 82 9.10 1.44 -19.40
C LYS A 82 8.18 1.63 -18.20
N ARG A 83 8.59 1.12 -17.04
CA ARG A 83 7.93 1.34 -15.75
C ARG A 83 8.94 1.72 -14.68
N GLN A 84 8.64 2.76 -13.91
CA GLN A 84 9.39 3.13 -12.70
C GLN A 84 8.40 3.27 -11.55
N THR A 85 8.77 2.77 -10.38
CA THR A 85 7.88 2.85 -9.21
C THR A 85 8.62 3.33 -7.97
N THR A 86 7.95 4.18 -7.20
CA THR A 86 8.40 4.64 -5.89
C THR A 86 7.46 4.11 -4.84
N ASN A 87 7.98 3.35 -3.87
CA ASN A 87 7.20 2.74 -2.81
C ASN A 87 7.51 3.40 -1.47
N LEU A 88 6.48 3.79 -0.74
CA LEU A 88 6.57 4.31 0.62
C LEU A 88 5.70 3.47 1.56
N VAL A 89 6.16 3.35 2.81
CA VAL A 89 5.47 2.61 3.88
C VAL A 89 5.27 3.55 5.06
N PHE A 90 4.07 3.52 5.64
CA PHE A 90 3.68 4.39 6.74
C PHE A 90 3.06 3.60 7.89
N LEU A 91 3.33 4.05 9.11
CA LEU A 91 2.66 3.58 10.34
C LEU A 91 1.97 4.76 11.04
N PRO A 92 0.82 5.22 10.52
CA PRO A 92 0.09 6.34 11.09
C PRO A 92 -0.68 5.93 12.36
N PRO A 93 -1.02 6.88 13.24
CA PRO A 93 -1.99 6.67 14.32
C PRO A 93 -3.37 6.28 13.78
N LEU A 94 -4.17 5.57 14.57
CA LEU A 94 -5.51 5.09 14.16
C LEU A 94 -6.46 6.21 13.68
N GLY A 95 -6.30 7.44 14.17
CA GLY A 95 -7.11 8.59 13.75
C GLY A 95 -6.70 9.20 12.40
N ILE A 96 -5.60 8.74 11.80
CA ILE A 96 -5.05 9.25 10.54
C ILE A 96 -5.03 8.10 9.55
N ARG A 97 -6.11 7.98 8.77
CA ARG A 97 -6.29 6.95 7.73
C ARG A 97 -6.59 7.57 6.37
N TYR A 98 -6.16 8.81 6.16
CA TYR A 98 -6.37 9.54 4.93
C TYR A 98 -5.31 9.14 3.90
N PHE A 99 -5.73 8.86 2.68
CA PHE A 99 -4.84 8.65 1.54
C PHE A 99 -4.40 9.99 0.98
N ASP A 100 -3.42 10.58 1.67
CA ASP A 100 -2.77 11.84 1.33
C ASP A 100 -1.29 11.73 1.74
N ILE A 101 -0.37 11.79 0.78
CA ILE A 101 1.08 11.68 1.02
C ILE A 101 1.53 12.73 2.05
N SER A 102 1.11 13.98 1.92
CA SER A 102 1.56 15.07 2.79
C SER A 102 1.25 14.81 4.27
N THR A 103 0.07 14.24 4.54
CA THR A 103 -0.36 13.82 5.87
C THR A 103 0.39 12.58 6.37
N LEU A 104 0.77 11.67 5.46
CA LEU A 104 1.41 10.39 5.79
C LEU A 104 2.93 10.48 5.95
N LEU A 105 3.61 11.40 5.25
CA LEU A 105 5.06 11.57 5.25
C LEU A 105 5.72 11.57 6.65
N PRO A 106 5.16 12.26 7.68
CA PRO A 106 5.72 12.22 9.04
C PRO A 106 5.73 10.83 9.69
N TYR A 107 4.92 9.90 9.19
CA TYR A 107 4.78 8.53 9.69
C TYR A 107 5.55 7.50 8.85
N SER A 108 6.37 7.97 7.92
CA SER A 108 7.16 7.11 7.04
C SER A 108 8.08 6.18 7.82
N VAL A 109 8.17 4.96 7.33
CA VAL A 109 9.10 3.92 7.77
C VAL A 109 10.02 3.64 6.60
N PRO A 110 11.36 3.62 6.82
CA PRO A 110 12.27 3.15 5.78
C PRO A 110 11.87 1.76 5.32
N ALA A 111 11.80 1.57 4.00
CA ALA A 111 11.39 0.32 3.39
C ALA A 111 12.55 -0.34 2.66
N SER A 112 13.31 -1.18 3.38
CA SER A 112 14.26 -2.08 2.71
C SER A 112 13.54 -3.04 1.79
N ASN A 113 14.29 -3.60 0.84
CA ASN A 113 13.80 -4.63 -0.07
C ASN A 113 13.16 -5.83 0.66
N ILE A 114 13.63 -6.15 1.87
CA ILE A 114 13.09 -7.24 2.69
C ILE A 114 11.72 -6.85 3.25
N LEU A 115 11.58 -5.64 3.81
CA LEU A 115 10.29 -5.16 4.29
C LEU A 115 9.26 -5.08 3.16
N THR A 116 9.65 -4.51 2.01
CA THR A 116 8.80 -4.44 0.83
C THR A 116 8.35 -5.84 0.36
N TYR A 117 9.25 -6.83 0.41
CA TYR A 117 8.91 -8.21 0.07
C TYR A 117 7.92 -8.85 1.05
N GLU A 118 8.06 -8.64 2.35
CA GLU A 118 7.11 -9.17 3.34
C GLU A 118 5.72 -8.51 3.21
N ILE A 119 5.68 -7.21 2.96
CA ILE A 119 4.43 -6.48 2.67
C ILE A 119 3.77 -7.04 1.41
N HIS A 120 4.52 -7.25 0.34
CA HIS A 120 4.01 -7.87 -0.88
C HIS A 120 3.50 -9.31 -0.64
N THR A 121 4.21 -10.08 0.19
CA THR A 121 3.80 -11.43 0.59
C THR A 121 2.48 -11.41 1.35
N LEU A 122 2.31 -10.46 2.28
CA LEU A 122 1.04 -10.25 2.99
C LEU A 122 -0.08 -9.89 1.99
N TRP A 123 0.16 -8.96 1.07
CA TRP A 123 -0.81 -8.58 0.04
C TRP A 123 -1.30 -9.79 -0.77
N LEU A 124 -0.38 -10.59 -1.32
CA LEU A 124 -0.75 -11.78 -2.10
C LEU A 124 -1.54 -12.80 -1.28
N LEU A 125 -1.13 -13.02 -0.02
CA LEU A 125 -1.83 -13.92 0.89
C LEU A 125 -3.26 -13.46 1.14
N LEU A 126 -3.47 -12.17 1.42
CA LEU A 126 -4.80 -11.62 1.69
C LEU A 126 -5.69 -11.66 0.44
N LEU A 127 -5.13 -11.37 -0.74
CA LEU A 127 -5.86 -11.51 -2.01
C LEU A 127 -6.25 -12.96 -2.30
N GLU A 128 -5.35 -13.91 -2.03
CA GLU A 128 -5.65 -15.34 -2.19
C GLU A 128 -6.76 -15.79 -1.24
N MET A 129 -6.69 -15.37 0.03
CA MET A 129 -7.73 -15.63 1.02
C MET A 129 -9.08 -15.06 0.56
N TYR A 130 -9.13 -13.80 0.14
CA TYR A 130 -10.34 -13.15 -0.36
C TYR A 130 -10.92 -13.85 -1.60
N LYS A 131 -10.07 -14.29 -2.53
CA LYS A 131 -10.50 -15.04 -3.73
C LYS A 131 -11.12 -16.39 -3.37
N ASN A 132 -10.58 -17.06 -2.36
CA ASN A 132 -11.08 -18.36 -1.90
C ASN A 132 -12.36 -18.22 -1.05
N ASP A 133 -12.42 -17.19 -0.21
CA ASP A 133 -13.56 -16.83 0.63
C ASP A 133 -13.62 -15.31 0.79
N ASN A 134 -14.61 -14.67 0.18
CA ASN A 134 -14.75 -13.21 0.18
C ASN A 134 -15.14 -12.62 1.54
N THR A 135 -15.41 -13.45 2.56
CA THR A 135 -15.65 -13.03 3.95
C THR A 135 -14.41 -13.15 4.83
N SER A 136 -13.32 -13.71 4.31
CA SER A 136 -12.07 -13.91 5.05
C SER A 136 -11.32 -12.60 5.31
N VAL A 137 -11.45 -11.64 4.38
CA VAL A 137 -10.84 -10.30 4.40
C VAL A 137 -11.91 -9.28 4.00
N GLU A 138 -12.09 -8.22 4.76
CA GLU A 138 -12.89 -7.08 4.31
C GLU A 138 -12.06 -6.30 3.30
N LEU A 139 -12.49 -6.21 2.04
CA LEU A 139 -11.76 -5.49 0.98
C LEU A 139 -12.66 -4.39 0.40
N ASP A 140 -12.24 -3.15 0.57
CA ASP A 140 -12.81 -1.99 -0.09
C ASP A 140 -11.80 -1.44 -1.10
N ALA A 141 -12.25 -1.20 -2.34
CA ALA A 141 -11.40 -0.71 -3.41
C ALA A 141 -12.14 0.39 -4.18
N SER A 142 -11.48 1.53 -4.34
CA SER A 142 -12.07 2.74 -4.93
C SER A 142 -11.11 3.41 -5.91
N ALA A 143 -11.68 4.21 -6.81
CA ALA A 143 -10.89 5.04 -7.72
C ALA A 143 -10.24 6.21 -6.98
N GLY A 144 -9.01 6.53 -7.36
CA GLY A 144 -8.25 7.69 -6.89
C GLY A 144 -8.44 8.93 -7.76
N GLU A 145 -7.94 10.06 -7.26
CA GLU A 145 -7.76 11.29 -8.04
C GLU A 145 -6.35 11.80 -7.72
N LEU A 146 -5.49 11.81 -8.74
CA LEU A 146 -4.11 12.27 -8.62
C LEU A 146 -3.96 13.59 -9.36
N ILE A 147 -3.48 14.59 -8.64
CA ILE A 147 -3.10 15.90 -9.17
C ILE A 147 -1.62 16.08 -8.86
N ILE A 148 -0.80 16.29 -9.88
CA ILE A 148 0.61 16.62 -9.73
C ILE A 148 0.72 18.14 -9.84
N GLU A 149 1.18 18.79 -8.77
CA GLU A 149 1.46 20.23 -8.78
C GLU A 149 2.71 20.50 -9.66
N GLU A 150 2.63 21.51 -10.53
CA GLU A 150 3.72 21.96 -11.42
C GLU A 150 4.87 22.66 -10.69
#